data_AF-A0A5B7BEF9-F1
#
_entry.id   AF-A0A5B7BEF9-F1
#
_cell.length_a   1.000
_cell.length_b   1.000
_cell.length_c   1.000
_cell.angle_alpha   90.00
_cell.angle_beta   90.00
_cell.angle_gamma   90.00
#
_symmetry.space_group_name_H-M   'P 1'
#
loop_
_entity.id
_entity.type
_entity.pdbx_description
1 polymer ?
#
loop_
_entity_poly.entity_id
_entity_poly.type
_entity_poly.pdbx_seq_one_letter_code
_entity_poly.pdbx_strand_id
1 'polypeptide(L)'
;FERAIQGCEIVVHMATPLQHNPHYSQYKDTCEAAVAGVKSIVGCCIRSGTVKRLVYTASVVAASPLKDDGTASYKGSMDESCWTPLNLSFAYSDHGLTGYTHSKTLSEKEVLGYNINSDLQVVSL
;
A
#
# COMPACT_ATOMS: atom_id res chain seq x y z
N PHE A 1 2.00 -1.91 17.59
CA PHE A 1 3.37 -2.40 17.34
C PHE A 1 4.47 -1.56 18.02
N GLU A 2 4.12 -0.62 18.90
CA GLU A 2 5.07 0.35 19.46
C GLU A 2 6.30 -0.29 20.14
N ARG A 3 6.10 -1.26 21.05
CA ARG A 3 7.21 -1.93 21.74
C ARG A 3 8.20 -2.62 20.80
N ALA A 4 7.72 -3.15 19.67
CA ALA A 4 8.57 -3.83 18.71
C ALA A 4 9.36 -2.87 17.81
N ILE A 5 8.84 -1.65 17.63
CA ILE A 5 9.45 -0.60 16.78
C ILE A 5 10.37 0.32 17.59
N GLN A 6 10.19 0.38 18.91
CA GLN A 6 10.98 1.23 19.80
C GLN A 6 12.48 0.93 19.65
N GLY A 7 13.26 1.97 19.34
CA GLY A 7 14.72 1.85 19.15
C GLY A 7 15.14 1.36 17.78
N CYS A 8 14.22 0.95 16.89
CA CYS A 8 14.56 0.63 15.51
C CYS A 8 14.93 1.89 14.73
N GLU A 9 15.92 1.76 13.85
CA GLU A 9 16.29 2.79 12.86
C GLU A 9 15.62 2.55 11.50
N ILE A 10 15.38 1.28 11.16
CA ILE A 10 14.74 0.87 9.90
C ILE A 10 13.62 -0.10 10.22
N VAL A 11 12.46 0.11 9.59
CA VAL A 11 11.32 -0.79 9.66
C VAL A 11 10.98 -1.26 8.25
N VAL A 12 10.79 -2.57 8.06
CA VAL A 12 10.33 -3.16 6.80
C VAL A 12 8.93 -3.72 7.02
N HIS A 13 7.93 -3.08 6.42
CA HIS A 13 6.54 -3.48 6.54
C HIS A 13 6.14 -4.41 5.39
N MET A 14 6.18 -5.72 5.66
CA MET A 14 5.78 -6.77 4.72
C MET A 14 4.36 -7.30 4.95
N ALA A 15 3.82 -7.12 6.16
CA ALA A 15 2.54 -7.71 6.56
C ALA A 15 1.38 -7.05 5.80
N THR A 16 0.63 -7.85 5.03
CA THR A 16 -0.56 -7.38 4.31
C THR A 16 -1.63 -8.47 4.31
N PRO A 17 -2.92 -8.14 4.49
CA PRO A 17 -3.99 -9.13 4.40
C PRO A 17 -4.17 -9.60 2.95
N LEU A 18 -4.10 -10.91 2.74
CA LEU A 18 -4.39 -11.55 1.44
C LEU A 18 -5.88 -11.89 1.30
N GLN A 19 -6.50 -12.33 2.39
CA GLN A 19 -7.91 -12.67 2.47
C GLN A 19 -8.51 -11.94 3.66
N HIS A 20 -9.72 -11.41 3.47
CA HIS A 20 -10.45 -10.68 4.50
C HIS A 20 -11.86 -11.25 4.62
N ASN A 21 -12.28 -11.51 5.85
CA ASN A 21 -13.66 -11.86 6.15
C ASN A 21 -14.26 -10.76 7.05
N PRO A 22 -15.24 -9.99 6.56
CA PRO A 22 -15.85 -8.90 7.32
C PRO A 22 -16.61 -9.38 8.57
N HIS A 23 -16.98 -10.66 8.66
CA HIS A 23 -17.65 -11.20 9.86
C HIS A 23 -16.72 -11.40 11.06
N TYR A 24 -15.41 -11.48 10.82
CA TYR A 24 -14.40 -11.72 11.86
C TYR A 24 -13.41 -10.56 12.00
N SER A 25 -13.76 -9.40 11.44
CA SER A 25 -12.89 -8.24 11.42
C SER A 25 -13.68 -6.96 11.65
N GLN A 26 -13.04 -5.97 12.25
CA GLN A 26 -13.62 -4.63 12.40
C GLN A 26 -13.63 -3.82 11.09
N TYR A 27 -12.93 -4.29 10.05
CA TYR A 27 -12.83 -3.62 8.76
C TYR A 27 -13.85 -4.19 7.78
N LYS A 28 -14.37 -3.35 6.90
CA LYS A 28 -15.38 -3.70 5.89
C LYS A 28 -14.82 -4.58 4.78
N ASP A 29 -13.55 -4.38 4.41
CA ASP A 29 -12.89 -5.06 3.29
C ASP A 29 -11.36 -5.12 3.49
N THR A 30 -10.69 -5.85 2.58
CA THR A 30 -9.23 -6.00 2.56
C THR A 30 -8.50 -4.64 2.44
N CYS A 31 -9.08 -3.68 1.71
CA CYS A 31 -8.48 -2.38 1.48
C CYS A 31 -8.44 -1.56 2.77
N GLU A 32 -9.57 -1.47 3.47
CA GLU A 32 -9.64 -0.75 4.74
C GLU A 32 -8.71 -1.36 5.78
N ALA A 33 -8.66 -2.70 5.86
CA ALA A 33 -7.74 -3.40 6.75
C ALA A 33 -6.26 -3.10 6.44
N ALA A 34 -5.86 -3.17 5.16
CA ALA A 34 -4.49 -2.92 4.74
C ALA A 34 -4.06 -1.47 4.99
N VAL A 35 -4.91 -0.49 4.62
CA VAL A 35 -4.63 0.94 4.81
C VAL A 35 -4.57 1.28 6.30
N ALA A 36 -5.46 0.73 7.13
CA ALA A 36 -5.41 0.91 8.57
C ALA A 36 -4.13 0.33 9.19
N GLY A 37 -3.68 -0.83 8.68
CA GLY A 37 -2.39 -1.44 9.04
C GLY A 37 -1.21 -0.51 8.77
N VAL A 38 -1.13 0.02 7.54
CA VAL A 38 -0.11 1.00 7.16
C VAL A 38 -0.11 2.22 8.08
N LYS A 39 -1.27 2.85 8.30
CA LYS A 39 -1.42 4.01 9.20
C LYS A 39 -0.93 3.71 10.60
N SER A 40 -1.23 2.52 11.13
CA SER A 40 -0.79 2.08 12.45
C SER A 40 0.74 1.96 12.53
N ILE A 41 1.37 1.31 11.54
CA ILE A 41 2.82 1.11 11.51
C ILE A 41 3.56 2.43 11.33
N VAL A 42 3.15 3.26 10.36
CA VAL A 42 3.74 4.58 10.12
C VAL A 42 3.63 5.44 11.37
N GLY A 43 2.45 5.47 11.99
CA GLY A 43 2.23 6.21 13.24
C GLY A 43 3.16 5.74 14.36
N CYS A 44 3.39 4.44 14.50
CA CYS A 44 4.36 3.91 15.46
C CYS A 44 5.80 4.34 15.13
N CYS A 45 6.19 4.34 13.84
CA CYS A 45 7.51 4.78 13.41
C CYS A 45 7.75 6.26 13.74
N ILE A 46 6.77 7.12 13.43
CA ILE A 46 6.82 8.55 13.73
C ILE A 46 6.91 8.77 15.25
N ARG A 47 6.05 8.12 16.04
CA ARG A 47 6.07 8.26 17.52
C ARG A 47 7.36 7.74 18.15
N SER A 48 7.99 6.72 17.57
CA SER A 48 9.28 6.21 18.07
C SER A 48 10.37 7.27 17.98
N GLY A 49 10.35 8.14 16.96
CA GLY A 49 11.37 9.16 16.71
C GLY A 49 12.76 8.63 16.31
N THR A 50 13.02 7.34 16.54
CA THR A 50 14.27 6.66 16.19
C THR A 50 14.27 6.15 14.75
N VAL A 51 13.11 5.84 14.17
CA VAL A 51 13.02 5.27 12.83
C VAL A 51 13.35 6.34 11.80
N LYS A 52 14.38 6.08 10.99
CA LYS A 52 14.85 6.94 9.91
C LYS A 52 14.32 6.51 8.55
N ARG A 53 14.07 5.21 8.37
CA ARG A 53 13.52 4.67 7.11
C ARG A 53 12.43 3.64 7.36
N LEU A 54 11.30 3.82 6.67
CA LEU A 54 10.25 2.81 6.54
C LEU A 54 10.23 2.31 5.09
N VAL A 55 10.41 1.00 4.93
CA VAL A 55 10.31 0.30 3.66
C VAL A 55 8.99 -0.44 3.61
N TYR A 56 8.15 -0.13 2.63
CA TYR A 56 6.90 -0.85 2.39
C TYR A 56 7.09 -1.87 1.26
N THR A 57 6.78 -3.13 1.51
CA THR A 57 6.74 -4.14 0.44
C THR A 57 5.50 -3.89 -0.38
N ALA A 58 5.66 -3.37 -1.59
CA ALA A 58 4.61 -3.11 -2.57
C ALA A 58 4.23 -4.40 -3.31
N SER A 59 3.61 -4.26 -4.48
CA SER A 59 3.36 -5.35 -5.39
C SER A 59 3.17 -4.80 -6.79
N VAL A 60 3.60 -5.55 -7.80
CA VAL A 60 3.44 -5.18 -9.22
C VAL A 60 1.98 -4.92 -9.61
N VAL A 61 1.01 -5.47 -8.87
CA VAL A 61 -0.42 -5.19 -9.12
C VAL A 61 -0.79 -3.72 -8.85
N ALA A 62 0.01 -2.98 -8.07
CA ALA A 62 -0.23 -1.57 -7.79
C ALA A 62 0.20 -0.63 -8.93
N ALA A 63 1.00 -1.12 -9.89
CA ALA A 63 1.48 -0.36 -11.03
C ALA A 63 0.94 -0.95 -12.34
N SER A 64 0.32 -0.09 -13.16
CA SER A 64 -0.19 -0.46 -14.48
C SER A 64 0.19 0.61 -15.50
N PRO A 65 0.68 0.24 -16.70
CA PRO A 65 0.91 1.19 -17.77
C PRO A 65 -0.40 1.66 -18.41
N LEU A 66 -1.57 1.18 -17.96
CA LEU A 66 -2.85 1.68 -18.43
C LEU A 66 -2.96 3.19 -18.15
N LYS A 67 -3.32 3.95 -19.17
CA LYS A 67 -3.54 5.39 -19.02
C LYS A 67 -4.89 5.66 -18.36
N ASP A 68 -4.88 6.57 -17.40
CA ASP A 68 -6.06 7.04 -16.67
C ASP A 68 -6.77 8.20 -17.40
N ASP A 69 -6.67 8.24 -18.73
CA ASP A 69 -7.28 9.26 -19.60
C ASP A 69 -8.58 8.79 -20.27
N GLY A 70 -9.08 7.61 -19.88
CA GLY A 70 -10.30 6.99 -20.42
C GLY A 70 -10.15 6.42 -21.84
N THR A 71 -8.96 6.47 -22.45
CA THR A 71 -8.73 6.00 -23.82
C THR A 71 -8.55 4.49 -23.94
N ALA A 72 -8.51 3.77 -22.81
CA ALA A 72 -8.15 2.35 -22.72
C ALA A 72 -6.81 2.01 -23.42
N SER A 73 -5.87 2.96 -23.47
CA SER A 73 -4.55 2.78 -24.06
C SER A 73 -3.48 2.58 -23.00
N TYR A 74 -2.37 1.95 -23.39
CA TYR A 74 -1.23 1.70 -22.51
C TYR A 74 -0.07 2.65 -22.84
N LYS A 75 0.72 3.01 -21.83
CA LYS A 75 2.05 3.58 -22.00
C LYS A 75 2.97 2.56 -22.68
N GLY A 76 4.00 3.04 -23.39
CA GLY A 76 4.99 2.17 -24.04
C GLY A 76 5.89 1.40 -23.07
N SER A 77 5.98 1.86 -21.82
CA SER A 77 6.71 1.23 -20.72
C SER A 77 5.99 1.49 -19.40
N MET A 78 6.23 0.61 -18.43
CA MET A 78 5.84 0.82 -17.04
C MET A 78 7.03 1.42 -16.28
N ASP A 79 6.76 2.38 -15.41
CA ASP A 79 7.72 3.05 -14.53
C ASP A 79 7.08 3.34 -13.17
N GLU A 80 7.83 3.90 -12.22
CA GLU A 80 7.38 4.22 -10.85
C GLU A 80 6.31 5.33 -10.80
N SER A 81 6.00 5.98 -11.92
CA SER A 81 4.88 6.94 -12.01
C SER A 81 3.54 6.26 -12.33
N CYS A 82 3.55 4.97 -12.63
CA CYS A 82 2.38 4.20 -13.02
C CYS A 82 1.58 3.74 -11.81
N TRP A 83 0.26 3.93 -11.85
CA TRP A 83 -0.66 3.47 -10.82
C TRP A 83 -1.78 2.67 -11.47
N THR A 84 -2.12 1.53 -10.87
CA THR A 84 -3.26 0.72 -11.29
C THR A 84 -4.57 1.43 -10.94
N PRO A 85 -5.43 1.75 -11.93
CA PRO A 85 -6.77 2.30 -11.66
C PRO A 85 -7.64 1.35 -10.84
N LEU A 86 -8.48 1.90 -9.96
CA LEU A 86 -9.34 1.13 -9.05
C LEU A 86 -10.65 0.62 -9.69
N ASN A 87 -10.88 0.97 -10.95
CA ASN A 87 -12.06 0.56 -11.74
C ASN A 87 -11.67 -0.38 -12.89
N LEU A 88 -10.52 -1.05 -12.76
CA LEU A 88 -10.01 -1.98 -13.75
C LEU A 88 -10.85 -3.26 -13.78
N SER A 89 -11.38 -3.57 -14.96
CA SER A 89 -11.93 -4.88 -15.30
C SER A 89 -10.97 -5.53 -16.31
N PHE A 90 -10.48 -6.73 -16.00
CA PHE A 90 -9.66 -7.52 -16.93
C PHE A 90 -10.15 -8.97 -16.95
N ALA A 91 -9.90 -9.67 -18.07
CA ALA A 91 -10.54 -10.95 -18.38
C ALA A 91 -10.35 -12.07 -17.33
N TYR A 92 -9.36 -11.92 -16.44
CA TYR A 92 -9.02 -12.90 -15.40
C TYR A 92 -9.12 -12.32 -13.97
N SER A 93 -9.81 -11.19 -13.79
CA SER A 93 -9.99 -10.59 -12.46
C SER A 93 -11.08 -11.34 -11.68
N ASP A 94 -10.73 -11.96 -10.56
CA ASP A 94 -11.70 -12.39 -9.54
C ASP A 94 -11.80 -11.38 -8.40
N HIS A 95 -12.82 -11.52 -7.55
CA HIS A 95 -13.07 -10.60 -6.43
C HIS A 95 -11.89 -10.52 -5.44
N GLY A 96 -11.19 -11.63 -5.19
CA GLY A 96 -10.01 -11.68 -4.34
C GLY A 96 -8.83 -10.94 -4.95
N LEU A 97 -8.52 -11.18 -6.22
CA LEU A 97 -7.45 -10.50 -6.94
C LEU A 97 -7.72 -8.99 -7.07
N THR A 98 -8.96 -8.60 -7.38
CA THR A 98 -9.37 -7.19 -7.43
C THR A 98 -9.25 -6.53 -6.06
N GLY A 99 -9.72 -7.19 -5.00
CA GLY A 99 -9.58 -6.69 -3.63
C GLY A 99 -8.13 -6.53 -3.19
N TYR A 100 -7.27 -7.50 -3.50
CA TYR A 100 -5.83 -7.42 -3.23
C TYR A 100 -5.15 -6.33 -4.05
N THR A 101 -5.50 -6.19 -5.32
CA THR A 101 -4.97 -5.14 -6.20
C THR A 101 -5.29 -3.76 -5.62
N HIS A 102 -6.56 -3.52 -5.27
CA HIS A 102 -6.98 -2.26 -4.67
C HIS A 102 -6.29 -2.01 -3.32
N SER A 103 -6.17 -3.04 -2.47
CA SER A 103 -5.56 -2.90 -1.15
C SER A 103 -4.08 -2.52 -1.27
N LYS A 104 -3.33 -3.15 -2.18
CA LYS A 104 -1.92 -2.84 -2.45
C LYS A 104 -1.75 -1.44 -3.02
N THR A 105 -2.54 -1.06 -4.04
CA THR A 105 -2.49 0.29 -4.64
C THR A 105 -2.77 1.38 -3.60
N LEU A 106 -3.85 1.24 -2.82
CA LEU A 106 -4.23 2.25 -1.84
C LEU A 106 -3.25 2.35 -0.67
N SER A 107 -2.75 1.20 -0.19
CA SER A 107 -1.80 1.15 0.92
C SER A 107 -0.45 1.74 0.52
N GLU A 108 -0.01 1.52 -0.72
CA GLU A 108 1.22 2.12 -1.24
C GLU A 108 1.10 3.64 -1.42
N LYS A 109 -0.01 4.12 -1.99
CA LYS A 109 -0.28 5.56 -2.08
C LYS A 109 -0.33 6.22 -0.71
N GLU A 110 -0.99 5.57 0.27
CA GLU A 110 -1.08 6.05 1.64
C GLU A 110 0.32 6.15 2.28
N VAL A 111 1.11 5.08 2.25
CA VAL A 111 2.41 5.06 2.94
C VAL A 111 3.38 6.09 2.34
N LEU A 112 3.42 6.21 0.99
CA LEU A 112 4.28 7.17 0.30
C LEU A 112 3.87 8.62 0.56
N GLY A 113 2.58 8.88 0.88
CA GLY A 113 2.09 10.21 1.25
C GLY A 113 2.76 10.81 2.48
N TYR A 114 3.36 9.97 3.35
CA TYR A 114 4.06 10.44 4.55
C TYR A 114 5.44 11.05 4.28
N ASN A 115 5.99 10.91 3.06
CA ASN A 115 7.23 11.58 2.66
C ASN A 115 7.13 13.11 2.62
N ILE A 116 5.92 13.68 2.53
CA ILE A 116 5.73 15.13 2.37
C ILE A 116 5.88 15.87 3.71
N ASN A 117 5.58 15.22 4.84
CA ASN A 117 5.34 15.88 6.13
C ASN A 117 6.14 15.29 7.31
N SER A 118 7.15 14.45 7.05
CA SER A 118 7.90 13.82 8.14
C SER A 118 9.40 13.68 7.84
N ASP A 119 10.22 13.70 8.89
CA ASP A 119 11.65 13.36 8.81
C ASP A 119 11.88 11.85 8.55
N LEU A 120 10.80 11.06 8.54
CA LEU A 120 10.83 9.64 8.23
C LEU A 120 10.90 9.46 6.72
N GLN A 121 11.99 8.87 6.23
CA GLN A 121 12.09 8.50 4.83
C GLN A 121 11.23 7.27 4.55
N VAL A 122 10.28 7.37 3.64
CA VAL A 122 9.44 6.25 3.20
C VAL A 122 9.80 5.86 1.78
N VAL A 123 9.99 4.56 1.55
CA VAL A 123 10.19 3.99 0.21
C VAL A 123 9.31 2.75 0.03
N SER A 124 8.93 2.46 -1.21
CA SER A 124 8.27 1.21 -1.59
C SER A 124 9.20 0.35 -2.47
N LEU A 125 9.05 -0.98 -2.37
CA LEU A 125 9.81 -1.99 -3.11
C LEU A 125 8.90 -3.13 -3.57
#